data_AF-A0A429E331-F1
#
_entry.id   AF-A0A429E331-F1
#
_cell.length_a   1.000
_cell.length_b   1.000
_cell.length_c   1.000
_cell.angle_alpha   90.00
_cell.angle_beta   90.00
_cell.angle_gamma   90.00
#
_symmetry.space_group_name_H-M   'P 1'
#
loop_
_entity.id
_entity.type
_entity.pdbx_description
1 polymer ?
#
loop_
_entity_poly.entity_id
_entity_poly.type
_entity_poly.pdbx_seq_one_letter_code
_entity_poly.pdbx_strand_id
1 'polypeptide(L)'
;MRRIAYAAAVAAAVGGLLATPGVASAVPPGCWTETNGSTWAAGFCPSGTYKVVVQYCRVHCTREEGYPAVNGNPSGVSFSPGGSIASVDVEYV
;
A
#
# COMPACT_ATOMS: atom_id res chain seq x y z
N MET A 1 16.45 27.35 10.57
CA MET A 1 16.18 25.90 10.70
C MET A 1 14.66 25.71 10.79
N ARG A 2 13.96 25.52 9.67
CA ARG A 2 12.49 25.36 9.64
C ARG A 2 12.17 23.87 9.65
N ARG A 3 11.70 23.35 10.79
CA ARG A 3 11.17 22.00 10.93
C ARG A 3 9.78 21.99 10.29
N ILE A 4 9.67 21.44 9.08
CA ILE A 4 8.40 21.24 8.40
C ILE A 4 7.80 19.96 8.99
N ALA A 5 6.81 20.12 9.85
CA ALA A 5 5.99 19.02 10.35
C ALA A 5 5.16 18.49 9.17
N TYR A 6 5.49 17.29 8.69
CA TYR A 6 4.63 16.57 7.76
C TYR A 6 3.48 15.99 8.58
N ALA A 7 2.31 16.62 8.44
CA ALA A 7 1.07 16.18 9.06
C ALA A 7 0.70 14.78 8.51
N ALA A 8 0.59 13.81 9.41
CA ALA A 8 0.03 12.50 9.11
C ALA A 8 -1.43 12.66 8.70
N ALA A 9 -1.74 12.37 7.45
CA ALA A 9 -3.11 12.22 7.00
C ALA A 9 -3.57 10.81 7.38
N VAL A 10 -4.31 10.70 8.50
CA VAL A 10 -5.06 9.49 8.85
C VAL A 10 -6.24 9.42 7.89
N ALA A 11 -6.06 8.75 6.75
CA ALA A 11 -7.17 8.39 5.88
C ALA A 11 -7.90 7.20 6.51
N ALA A 12 -8.93 7.50 7.31
CA ALA A 12 -9.94 6.52 7.68
C ALA A 12 -10.72 6.16 6.41
N ALA A 13 -10.30 5.11 5.71
CA ALA A 13 -11.08 4.52 4.63
C ALA A 13 -12.25 3.75 5.27
N VAL A 14 -13.38 4.44 5.37
CA VAL A 14 -14.70 3.84 5.65
C VAL A 14 -14.95 2.81 4.55
N GLY A 15 -15.02 1.53 4.94
CA GLY A 15 -15.28 0.42 4.03
C GLY A 15 -16.60 0.60 3.29
N GLY A 16 -16.51 1.05 2.05
CA GLY A 16 -17.60 1.04 1.09
C GLY A 16 -17.75 -0.37 0.54
N LEU A 17 -18.87 -1.01 0.89
CA LEU A 17 -19.35 -2.27 0.32
C LEU A 17 -19.31 -2.23 -1.21
N LEU A 18 -18.46 -3.03 -1.84
CA LEU A 18 -18.74 -3.80 -3.06
C LEU A 18 -17.78 -5.00 -3.08
N ALA A 19 -18.11 -6.05 -2.32
CA ALA A 19 -17.40 -7.32 -2.36
C ALA A 19 -17.73 -8.06 -3.66
N THR A 20 -16.76 -8.15 -4.56
CA THR A 20 -16.69 -9.22 -5.56
C THR A 20 -16.27 -10.52 -4.83
N PRO A 21 -16.88 -11.69 -5.13
CA PRO A 21 -16.47 -12.94 -4.50
C PRO A 21 -15.15 -13.39 -5.10
N GLY A 22 -14.05 -12.97 -4.49
CA GLY A 22 -12.71 -13.30 -4.94
C GLY A 22 -11.68 -12.72 -3.99
N VAL A 23 -11.57 -13.32 -2.81
CA VAL A 23 -10.52 -13.08 -1.81
C VAL A 23 -10.47 -11.62 -1.33
N ALA A 24 -11.33 -11.29 -0.35
CA ALA A 24 -11.00 -10.21 0.56
C ALA A 24 -9.76 -10.62 1.35
N SER A 25 -8.57 -10.30 0.85
CA SER A 25 -7.36 -10.24 1.68
C SER A 25 -7.66 -9.20 2.74
N ALA A 26 -8.08 -9.66 3.91
CA ALA A 26 -8.38 -8.76 5.01
C ALA A 26 -7.08 -8.05 5.34
N VAL A 27 -7.00 -6.75 5.05
CA VAL A 27 -5.88 -5.90 5.47
C VAL A 27 -5.63 -6.24 6.94
N PRO A 28 -4.43 -6.71 7.30
CA PRO A 28 -4.30 -7.26 8.61
C PRO A 28 -4.50 -6.20 9.70
N PRO A 29 -5.07 -6.57 10.84
CA PRO A 29 -5.39 -5.60 11.88
C PRO A 29 -4.12 -4.88 12.33
N GLY A 30 -4.15 -3.55 12.25
CA GLY A 30 -3.01 -2.69 12.57
C GLY A 30 -1.99 -2.51 11.46
N CYS A 31 -2.25 -3.02 10.24
CA CYS A 31 -1.46 -2.65 9.07
C CYS A 31 -1.92 -1.31 8.49
N TRP A 32 -0.98 -0.57 7.92
CA TRP A 32 -1.24 0.65 7.18
C TRP A 32 -0.35 0.76 5.95
N THR A 33 -0.75 1.62 5.03
CA THR A 33 -0.04 1.88 3.77
C THR A 33 0.34 3.34 3.67
N GLU A 34 1.49 3.60 3.07
CA GLU A 34 1.94 4.93 2.69
C GLU A 34 2.14 4.98 1.18
N THR A 35 1.74 6.06 0.53
CA THR A 35 1.98 6.24 -0.90
C THR A 35 2.08 7.71 -1.27
N ASN A 36 2.88 8.01 -2.30
CA ASN A 36 2.89 9.33 -2.93
C ASN A 36 1.83 9.48 -4.04
N GLY A 37 1.02 8.44 -4.27
CA GLY A 37 -0.03 8.40 -5.31
C GLY A 37 0.51 8.29 -6.75
N SER A 38 1.82 8.19 -6.94
CA SER A 38 2.43 8.21 -8.27
C SER A 38 3.44 7.09 -8.48
N THR A 39 4.58 7.11 -7.82
CA THR A 39 5.70 6.21 -8.14
C THR A 39 6.16 5.35 -6.97
N TRP A 40 5.61 5.56 -5.78
CA TRP A 40 6.06 4.88 -4.57
C TRP A 40 4.88 4.53 -3.66
N ALA A 41 4.94 3.33 -3.10
CA ALA A 41 4.10 2.91 -2.00
C ALA A 41 4.84 1.94 -1.08
N ALA A 42 4.41 1.92 0.18
CA ALA A 42 4.88 1.00 1.19
C ALA A 42 3.72 0.51 2.06
N GLY A 43 3.85 -0.71 2.57
CA GLY A 43 2.98 -1.31 3.56
C GLY A 43 3.76 -1.60 4.83
N PHE A 44 3.06 -1.52 5.97
CA PHE A 44 3.60 -1.76 7.30
C PHE A 44 2.60 -2.60 8.08
N CYS A 45 3.07 -3.66 8.73
CA CYS A 45 2.28 -4.47 9.64
C CYS A 45 3.09 -4.75 10.91
N PRO A 46 2.48 -4.67 12.10
CA PRO A 46 3.19 -4.84 13.37
C PRO A 46 3.73 -6.26 13.57
N SER A 47 3.11 -7.26 12.94
CA SER A 47 3.51 -8.67 13.07
C SER A 47 3.10 -9.47 11.84
N GLY A 48 3.80 -10.59 11.63
CA GLY A 48 3.60 -11.48 10.49
C GLY A 48 4.51 -11.15 9.31
N THR A 49 4.41 -11.97 8.26
CA THR A 49 5.08 -11.77 6.98
C THR A 49 4.08 -11.20 6.00
N TYR A 50 4.37 -10.07 5.38
CA TYR A 50 3.43 -9.36 4.52
C TYR A 50 4.14 -8.74 3.32
N LYS A 51 3.37 -8.38 2.30
CA LYS A 51 3.83 -7.66 1.12
C LYS A 51 2.85 -6.55 0.77
N VAL A 52 3.36 -5.40 0.35
CA VAL A 52 2.54 -4.35 -0.26
C VAL A 52 2.15 -4.78 -1.68
N VAL A 53 0.88 -4.58 -2.03
CA VAL A 53 0.33 -4.87 -3.35
C VAL A 53 -0.19 -3.56 -3.91
N VAL A 54 0.26 -3.21 -5.11
CA VAL A 54 -0.05 -1.92 -5.73
C VAL A 54 -0.63 -2.15 -7.11
N GLN A 55 -1.70 -1.43 -7.44
CA GLN A 55 -2.16 -1.35 -8.82
C GLN A 55 -1.54 -0.12 -9.48
N TYR A 56 -0.56 -0.35 -10.34
CA TYR A 56 0.16 0.70 -11.05
C TYR A 56 -0.33 0.82 -12.49
N CYS A 57 -0.79 2.01 -12.87
CA CYS A 57 -1.40 2.26 -14.16
C CYS A 57 -0.52 3.20 -15.00
N ARG A 58 -0.07 2.71 -16.15
CA ARG A 58 0.50 3.53 -17.23
C ARG A 58 -0.47 3.54 -18.40
N VAL A 59 -0.13 2.81 -19.46
CA VAL A 59 -1.03 2.52 -20.59
C VAL A 59 -2.10 1.50 -20.17
N HIS A 60 -1.69 0.54 -19.35
CA HIS A 60 -2.55 -0.46 -18.70
C HIS A 60 -2.23 -0.51 -17.20
N CYS A 61 -3.17 -1.03 -16.41
CA CYS A 61 -2.98 -1.25 -14.99
C CYS A 61 -2.42 -2.65 -14.74
N THR A 62 -1.30 -2.72 -14.05
CA THR A 62 -0.69 -3.98 -13.60
C THR A 62 -0.75 -4.06 -12.08
N ARG A 63 -0.90 -5.29 -11.56
CA ARG A 63 -0.74 -5.58 -10.13
C ARG A 63 0.75 -5.84 -9.90
N GLU A 64 1.34 -5.03 -9.05
CA GLU A 64 2.76 -5.06 -8.71
C GLU A 64 2.90 -5.36 -7.23
N GLU A 65 3.88 -6.19 -6.87
CA GLU A 65 4.10 -6.62 -5.51
C GLU A 65 5.43 -6.07 -5.00
N GLY A 66 5.44 -5.54 -3.78
CA GLY A 66 6.65 -5.14 -3.10
C GLY A 66 7.39 -6.33 -2.49
N TYR A 67 8.56 -6.05 -1.95
CA TYR A 67 9.37 -7.07 -1.30
C TYR A 67 8.69 -7.56 -0.01
N PRO A 68 8.64 -8.89 0.27
CA PRO A 68 8.05 -9.40 1.49
C PRO A 68 8.81 -8.91 2.72
N ALA A 69 8.10 -8.34 3.68
CA ALA A 69 8.65 -7.83 4.92
C ALA A 69 8.05 -8.56 6.13
N VAL A 70 8.74 -8.47 7.26
CA VAL A 70 8.39 -9.17 8.50
C VAL A 70 8.40 -8.20 9.68
N ASN A 71 7.47 -8.39 10.62
CA ASN A 71 7.52 -7.82 11.98
C ASN A 71 7.85 -6.32 12.03
N GLY A 72 7.01 -5.48 11.42
CA GLY A 72 7.15 -4.02 11.44
C GLY A 72 8.10 -3.44 10.39
N ASN A 73 8.83 -4.28 9.63
CA ASN A 73 9.72 -3.78 8.58
C ASN A 73 8.93 -3.30 7.34
N PRO A 74 9.27 -2.17 6.73
CA PRO A 74 8.55 -1.69 5.54
C PRO A 74 8.64 -2.68 4.37
N SER A 75 7.49 -3.02 3.78
CA SER A 75 7.41 -3.63 2.46
C SER A 75 7.18 -2.52 1.44
N GLY A 76 8.16 -2.22 0.59
CA GLY A 76 8.09 -1.09 -0.35
C GLY A 76 8.17 -1.52 -1.81
N VAL A 77 7.59 -0.69 -2.68
CA VAL A 77 7.75 -0.78 -4.13
C VAL A 77 7.91 0.62 -4.73
N SER A 78 8.76 0.71 -5.76
CA SER A 78 9.04 1.93 -6.51
C SER A 78 8.91 1.66 -7.99
N PHE A 79 8.27 2.57 -8.71
CA PHE A 79 8.09 2.53 -10.15
C PHE A 79 8.85 3.66 -10.82
N SER A 80 9.26 3.45 -12.07
CA SER A 80 9.75 4.56 -12.90
C SER A 80 8.64 5.63 -13.08
N PRO A 81 8.97 6.88 -13.42
CA PRO A 81 7.97 7.92 -13.70
C PRO A 81 7.22 7.70 -15.02
N GLY A 82 5.96 8.14 -15.09
CA GLY A 82 5.10 8.09 -16.29
C GLY A 82 3.87 7.17 -16.17
N GLY A 83 3.41 6.97 -14.94
CA GLY A 83 2.17 6.32 -14.55
C GLY A 83 1.76 6.77 -13.15
N SER A 84 0.68 6.20 -12.64
CA SER A 84 0.13 6.54 -11.32
C SER A 84 -0.31 5.29 -10.58
N ILE A 85 -0.28 5.37 -9.25
CA ILE A 85 -0.80 4.32 -8.39
C ILE A 85 -2.31 4.52 -8.25
N ALA A 86 -3.09 3.52 -8.67
CA ALA A 86 -4.54 3.54 -8.59
C ALA A 86 -5.06 2.98 -7.26
N SER A 87 -4.37 1.99 -6.69
CA SER A 87 -4.69 1.41 -5.38
C SER A 87 -3.46 0.82 -4.71
N VAL A 88 -3.48 0.77 -3.38
CA VAL A 88 -2.45 0.18 -2.52
C VAL A 88 -3.15 -0.67 -1.48
N ASP A 89 -2.66 -1.89 -1.30
CA ASP A 89 -3.17 -2.87 -0.33
C ASP A 89 -1.99 -3.62 0.33
N VAL A 90 -2.26 -4.41 1.38
CA VAL A 90 -1.26 -5.23 2.07
C VAL A 90 -1.80 -6.63 2.25
N GLU A 91 -1.03 -7.60 1.75
CA GLU A 91 -1.37 -9.01 1.78
C GLU A 91 -0.39 -9.78 2.68
N TYR A 92 -0.90 -10.66 3.54
CA TYR A 92 -0.05 -11.60 4.27
C TYR A 92 0.51 -12.66 3.32
N VAL A 93 1.75 -13.07 3.60
CA VAL A 93 2.52 -14.06 2.83
C VAL A 93 2.60 -15.36 3.60
#